data_AF-A0A497GDA9-F1
#
_entry.id   AF-A0A497GDA9-F1
#
_cell.length_a   1.000
_cell.length_b   1.000
_cell.length_c   1.000
_cell.angle_alpha   90.00
_cell.angle_beta   90.00
_cell.angle_gamma   90.00
#
_symmetry.space_group_name_H-M   'P 1'
#
loop_
_entity.id
_entity.type
_entity.pdbx_description
1 polymer ?
#
loop_
_entity_poly.entity_id
_entity_poly.type
_entity_poly.pdbx_seq_one_letter_code
_entity_poly.pdbx_strand_id
1 'polypeptide(L)'
;MTDDVIYSVTGNPFVDTGQAVIAHLAGRESFTQMTHGDVKGVFGSGDGLAEWNSRLKSFTMVFGNNGPLYQPRGKKFEDLRKKKYISILSGLLDQIENTNPDSGMCECCGEFPACDLNAAYEQVDEGKHNDHIIGRDSFPLIGTLGSDAQALPSSSRMFNICPRCLFAVNYIPIGTRLLNGRLMVFEGAHQPFVQDLIASIVDENRRLLSVGGDKVEMIGRKRPSGETVKWLCNRFSEMQRELPKNAELDVWLFSNSGTGPGCEIMQIPDAAVRFIWDAGQYGLNSEIDSLAMADKFIKNPDNLLLSSIRNKTDYPGLYPRKKYDGASVKMFAFYQTRLLGVPHKTLVASQKLAEALLPDREKEQKAWIKSDIFKDSKNRNIMKGKIVEMVEDGRLSLDEYLYIFPVESLCPLRVSFKGFNMTQYFLRHTGDEIPDYEHKESIEGEFMKMKPEILKAAHLYFNDYVENRGLKRFKKEVLEEFKGGKKHVYWIKNVMCDLSERHEGFGPADWDSFWHDLCHDEYGNFVGYELLFQMRLALADQYRKKTQENITINPETNQTG
;
A
#
# COMPACT_ATOMS: atom_id res chain seq x y z
N MET A 1 18.58 -23.13 -41.88
CA MET A 1 17.25 -22.73 -41.38
C MET A 1 17.29 -23.00 -39.88
N THR A 2 17.46 -21.95 -39.08
CA THR A 2 17.51 -22.07 -37.62
C THR A 2 16.07 -21.92 -37.10
N ASP A 3 15.40 -23.05 -36.89
CA ASP A 3 14.07 -23.11 -36.27
C ASP A 3 14.07 -22.69 -34.78
N ASP A 4 15.22 -22.35 -34.21
CA ASP A 4 15.39 -22.13 -32.76
C ASP A 4 15.69 -20.66 -32.40
N VAL A 5 14.95 -19.69 -32.93
CA VAL A 5 14.96 -18.35 -32.29
C VAL A 5 14.16 -18.42 -31.00
N ILE A 6 14.88 -18.57 -29.89
CA ILE A 6 14.33 -18.52 -28.53
C ILE A 6 14.33 -17.07 -28.05
N TYR A 7 13.22 -16.61 -27.50
CA TYR A 7 13.05 -15.24 -27.02
C TYR A 7 13.56 -15.12 -25.58
N SER A 8 14.50 -14.21 -25.33
CA SER A 8 15.06 -13.96 -23.99
C SER A 8 14.41 -12.76 -23.31
N VAL A 9 14.57 -12.68 -21.98
CA VAL A 9 14.19 -11.50 -21.18
C VAL A 9 15.08 -10.34 -21.61
N THR A 10 14.47 -9.24 -22.03
CA THR A 10 15.22 -8.08 -22.54
C THR A 10 15.57 -7.07 -21.47
N GLY A 11 14.86 -7.09 -20.33
CA GLY A 11 14.97 -6.06 -19.30
C GLY A 11 14.29 -4.75 -19.72
N ASN A 12 13.57 -4.75 -20.85
CA ASN A 12 12.75 -3.63 -21.29
C ASN A 12 11.27 -3.98 -21.05
N PRO A 13 10.58 -3.28 -20.13
CA PRO A 13 9.22 -3.64 -19.71
C PRO A 13 8.19 -3.60 -20.85
N PHE A 14 8.41 -2.74 -21.87
CA PHE A 14 7.53 -2.66 -23.03
C PHE A 14 7.69 -3.88 -23.94
N VAL A 15 8.94 -4.26 -24.22
CA VAL A 15 9.24 -5.42 -25.06
C VAL A 15 8.81 -6.71 -24.35
N ASP A 16 9.21 -6.88 -23.08
CA ASP A 16 8.91 -8.08 -22.29
C ASP A 16 7.39 -8.25 -22.11
N THR A 17 6.64 -7.15 -21.94
CA THR A 17 5.17 -7.21 -21.95
C THR A 17 4.63 -7.68 -23.30
N GLY A 18 5.12 -7.11 -24.40
CA GLY A 18 4.71 -7.53 -25.75
C GLY A 18 4.99 -9.01 -26.00
N GLN A 19 6.17 -9.50 -25.61
CA GLN A 19 6.53 -10.90 -25.71
C GLN A 19 5.66 -11.80 -24.83
N ALA A 20 5.36 -11.40 -23.60
CA ALA A 20 4.48 -12.13 -22.69
C ALA A 20 3.05 -12.27 -23.26
N VAL A 21 2.53 -11.21 -23.91
CA VAL A 21 1.24 -11.28 -24.60
C VAL A 21 1.29 -12.31 -25.73
N ILE A 22 2.32 -12.29 -26.57
CA ILE A 22 2.45 -13.24 -27.69
C ILE A 22 2.55 -14.67 -27.14
N ALA A 23 3.35 -14.90 -26.11
CA ALA A 23 3.49 -16.22 -25.47
C ALA A 23 2.15 -16.76 -24.97
N HIS A 24 1.36 -15.94 -24.27
CA HIS A 24 0.02 -16.33 -23.81
C HIS A 24 -0.92 -16.65 -24.98
N LEU A 25 -0.91 -15.84 -26.04
CA LEU A 25 -1.71 -16.10 -27.24
C LEU A 25 -1.28 -17.37 -28.00
N ALA A 26 0.00 -17.74 -27.92
CA ALA A 26 0.55 -18.98 -28.45
C ALA A 26 0.28 -20.20 -27.55
N GLY A 27 -0.30 -20.01 -26.36
CA GLY A 27 -0.50 -21.09 -25.38
C GLY A 27 0.79 -21.55 -24.71
N ARG A 28 1.80 -20.68 -24.61
CA ARG A 28 3.07 -20.93 -23.90
C ARG A 28 3.01 -20.34 -22.49
N GLU A 29 3.60 -21.04 -21.52
CA GLU A 29 3.67 -20.54 -20.14
C GLU A 29 4.69 -19.40 -19.98
N SER A 30 5.71 -19.36 -20.85
CA SER A 30 6.69 -18.28 -20.85
C SER A 30 7.15 -17.90 -22.25
N PHE A 31 7.43 -16.62 -22.49
CA PHE A 31 8.06 -16.18 -23.74
C PHE A 31 9.46 -16.78 -23.94
N THR A 32 10.12 -17.27 -22.89
CA THR A 32 11.40 -18.01 -23.03
C THR A 32 11.25 -19.41 -23.59
N GLN A 33 10.01 -19.89 -23.76
CA GLN A 33 9.66 -21.13 -24.44
C GLN A 33 9.14 -20.88 -25.86
N MET A 34 9.03 -19.61 -26.27
CA MET A 34 8.47 -19.22 -27.55
C MET A 34 9.52 -19.37 -28.65
N THR A 35 9.09 -19.95 -29.76
CA THR A 35 9.83 -20.05 -31.01
C THR A 35 9.35 -19.00 -32.01
N HIS A 36 10.11 -18.77 -33.07
CA HIS A 36 9.65 -17.93 -34.18
C HIS A 36 8.36 -18.47 -34.83
N GLY A 37 8.21 -19.80 -34.89
CA GLY A 37 7.00 -20.46 -35.38
C GLY A 37 5.76 -20.10 -34.56
N ASP A 38 5.89 -19.98 -33.22
CA ASP A 38 4.81 -19.53 -32.35
C ASP A 38 4.41 -18.09 -32.66
N VAL A 39 5.38 -17.19 -32.88
CA VAL A 39 5.12 -15.78 -33.23
C VAL A 39 4.39 -15.65 -34.57
N LYS A 40 4.83 -16.40 -35.59
CA LYS A 40 4.14 -16.49 -36.88
C LYS A 40 2.73 -17.06 -36.73
N GLY A 41 2.57 -18.09 -35.89
CA GLY A 41 1.28 -18.70 -35.60
C GLY A 41 0.28 -17.73 -34.96
N VAL A 42 0.73 -16.95 -33.97
CA VAL A 42 -0.10 -15.92 -33.31
C VAL A 42 -0.45 -14.79 -34.27
N PHE A 43 0.49 -14.37 -35.12
CA PHE A 43 0.23 -13.34 -36.11
C PHE A 43 -0.78 -13.79 -37.18
N GLY A 44 -0.63 -15.00 -37.71
CA GLY A 44 -1.47 -15.52 -38.79
C GLY A 44 -1.44 -14.61 -40.01
N SER A 45 -2.60 -14.09 -40.43
CA SER A 45 -2.73 -13.09 -41.49
C SER A 45 -2.55 -11.65 -41.01
N GLY A 46 -2.42 -11.42 -39.70
CA GLY A 46 -2.40 -10.10 -39.07
C GLY A 46 -3.80 -9.46 -38.88
N ASP A 47 -4.85 -10.01 -39.49
CA ASP A 47 -6.21 -9.44 -39.43
C ASP A 47 -6.74 -9.34 -38.00
N GLY A 48 -6.51 -10.37 -37.18
CA GLY A 48 -6.96 -10.40 -35.79
C GLY A 48 -6.32 -9.29 -34.95
N LEU A 49 -5.00 -9.12 -35.07
CA LEU A 49 -4.27 -8.07 -34.35
C LEU A 49 -4.67 -6.68 -34.83
N ALA A 50 -4.80 -6.48 -36.14
CA ALA A 50 -5.24 -5.22 -36.73
C ALA A 50 -6.65 -4.84 -36.27
N GLU A 51 -7.56 -5.83 -36.20
CA GLU A 51 -8.92 -5.65 -35.69
C GLU A 51 -8.91 -5.25 -34.21
N TRP A 52 -8.20 -5.98 -33.35
CA TRP A 52 -8.09 -5.65 -31.93
C TRP A 52 -7.52 -4.24 -31.71
N ASN A 53 -6.37 -3.94 -32.30
CA ASN A 53 -5.68 -2.66 -32.13
C ASN A 53 -6.47 -1.47 -32.72
N SER A 54 -7.28 -1.69 -33.76
CA SER A 54 -8.15 -0.63 -34.30
C SER A 54 -9.29 -0.23 -33.33
N ARG A 55 -9.74 -1.16 -32.48
CA ARG A 55 -10.87 -0.98 -31.54
C ARG A 55 -10.42 -0.59 -30.13
N LEU A 56 -9.21 -0.97 -29.74
CA LEU A 56 -8.63 -0.68 -28.43
C LEU A 56 -8.11 0.77 -28.35
N LYS A 57 -8.60 1.54 -27.38
CA LYS A 57 -8.09 2.91 -27.16
C LYS A 57 -6.62 2.95 -26.72
N SER A 58 -6.13 1.90 -26.07
CA SER A 58 -4.72 1.76 -25.69
C SER A 58 -3.78 1.88 -26.87
N PHE A 59 -4.18 1.49 -28.08
CA PHE A 59 -3.31 1.62 -29.26
C PHE A 59 -2.83 3.07 -29.45
N THR A 60 -3.76 4.03 -29.42
CA THR A 60 -3.40 5.46 -29.53
C THR A 60 -2.67 6.00 -28.30
N MET A 61 -2.76 5.33 -27.15
CA MET A 61 -1.99 5.68 -25.95
C MET A 61 -0.57 5.09 -25.99
N VAL A 62 -0.33 4.02 -26.75
CA VAL A 62 1.00 3.42 -26.98
C VAL A 62 1.73 4.14 -28.12
N PHE A 63 1.09 4.28 -29.29
CA PHE A 63 1.72 4.77 -30.53
C PHE A 63 1.30 6.18 -30.96
N GLY A 64 0.46 6.85 -30.17
CA GLY A 64 -0.08 8.16 -30.52
C GLY A 64 -1.06 8.12 -31.70
N ASN A 65 -1.43 9.31 -32.19
CA ASN A 65 -2.38 9.48 -33.30
C ASN A 65 -1.73 9.41 -34.69
N ASN A 66 -0.41 9.23 -34.75
CA ASN A 66 0.35 9.18 -35.99
C ASN A 66 0.67 7.74 -36.43
N GLY A 67 0.35 6.74 -35.61
CA GLY A 67 0.60 5.34 -35.93
C GLY A 67 -0.13 4.84 -37.18
N PRO A 68 0.39 3.76 -37.80
CA PRO A 68 -0.09 3.22 -39.08
C PRO A 68 -1.56 2.79 -39.09
N LEU A 69 -2.14 2.46 -37.93
CA LEU A 69 -3.57 2.15 -37.79
C LEU A 69 -4.49 3.36 -37.65
N TYR A 70 -3.96 4.58 -37.46
CA TYR A 70 -4.78 5.76 -37.16
C TYR A 70 -4.78 6.84 -38.24
N GLN A 71 -3.74 6.93 -39.08
CA GLN A 71 -3.69 7.85 -40.22
C GLN A 71 -3.82 7.13 -41.57
N PRO A 72 -4.55 7.67 -42.55
CA PRO A 72 -5.42 8.87 -42.51
C PRO A 72 -6.78 8.64 -41.80
N ARG A 73 -7.41 9.71 -41.30
CA ARG A 73 -8.63 9.61 -40.45
C ARG A 73 -9.91 9.36 -41.26
N GLY A 74 -10.80 8.50 -40.74
CA GLY A 74 -12.17 8.29 -41.22
C GLY A 74 -12.52 6.82 -41.51
N LYS A 75 -13.80 6.42 -41.33
CA LYS A 75 -14.26 5.02 -41.52
C LYS A 75 -13.93 4.48 -42.91
N LYS A 76 -14.00 5.31 -43.95
CA LYS A 76 -13.67 4.93 -45.34
C LYS A 76 -12.21 4.49 -45.57
N PHE A 77 -11.30 4.80 -44.65
CA PHE A 77 -9.89 4.42 -44.73
C PHE A 77 -9.54 3.30 -43.74
N GLU A 78 -10.52 2.71 -43.06
CA GLU A 78 -10.27 1.69 -42.05
C GLU A 78 -9.59 0.44 -42.63
N ASP A 79 -10.15 -0.11 -43.71
CA ASP A 79 -9.57 -1.29 -44.38
C ASP A 79 -8.18 -1.01 -44.94
N LEU A 80 -7.97 0.19 -45.49
CA LEU A 80 -6.65 0.61 -45.98
C LEU A 80 -5.64 0.68 -44.84
N ARG A 81 -6.00 1.26 -43.69
CA ARG A 81 -5.12 1.36 -42.52
C ARG A 81 -4.77 -0.03 -41.95
N LYS A 82 -5.75 -0.92 -41.85
CA LYS A 82 -5.53 -2.31 -41.42
C LYS A 82 -4.57 -3.02 -42.37
N LYS A 83 -4.77 -2.91 -43.69
CA LYS A 83 -3.85 -3.48 -44.70
C LYS A 83 -2.43 -2.94 -44.59
N LYS A 84 -2.27 -1.62 -44.46
CA LYS A 84 -0.95 -0.99 -44.29
C LYS A 84 -0.25 -1.50 -43.03
N TYR A 85 -0.97 -1.53 -41.92
CA TYR A 85 -0.46 -2.03 -40.65
C TYR A 85 -0.02 -3.50 -40.74
N ILE A 86 -0.84 -4.36 -41.32
CA ILE A 86 -0.52 -5.77 -41.54
C ILE A 86 0.74 -5.91 -42.39
N SER A 87 0.84 -5.17 -43.50
CA SER A 87 2.01 -5.21 -44.39
C SER A 87 3.30 -4.81 -43.69
N ILE A 88 3.27 -3.75 -42.87
CA ILE A 88 4.43 -3.32 -42.06
C ILE A 88 4.85 -4.44 -41.09
N LEU A 89 3.89 -5.03 -40.37
CA LEU A 89 4.18 -6.10 -39.41
C LEU A 89 4.70 -7.37 -40.07
N SER A 90 4.19 -7.73 -41.26
CA SER A 90 4.73 -8.83 -42.07
C SER A 90 6.17 -8.55 -42.47
N GLY A 91 6.48 -7.33 -42.92
CA GLY A 91 7.85 -6.92 -43.24
C GLY A 91 8.80 -7.01 -42.04
N LEU A 92 8.32 -6.68 -40.83
CA LEU A 92 9.10 -6.89 -39.60
C LEU A 92 9.33 -8.38 -39.32
N LEU A 93 8.32 -9.24 -39.49
CA LEU A 93 8.47 -10.69 -39.29
C LEU A 93 9.45 -11.31 -40.28
N ASP A 94 9.44 -10.88 -41.54
CA ASP A 94 10.37 -11.36 -42.56
C ASP A 94 11.82 -10.99 -42.21
N GLN A 95 12.04 -9.81 -41.62
CA GLN A 95 13.35 -9.38 -41.14
C GLN A 95 13.80 -10.09 -39.85
N ILE A 96 12.88 -10.66 -39.06
CA ILE A 96 13.27 -11.53 -37.93
C ILE A 96 13.94 -12.82 -38.45
N GLU A 97 13.51 -13.32 -39.61
CA GLU A 97 14.12 -14.50 -40.25
C GLU A 97 15.40 -14.18 -41.02
N ASN A 98 15.41 -13.02 -41.68
CA ASN A 98 16.47 -12.59 -42.56
C ASN A 98 17.17 -11.37 -41.95
N THR A 99 17.80 -11.57 -40.79
CA THR A 99 18.50 -10.50 -40.09
C THR A 99 19.69 -10.01 -40.91
N ASN A 100 19.96 -8.71 -40.87
CA ASN A 100 21.15 -8.11 -41.46
C ASN A 100 22.24 -8.00 -40.38
N PRO A 101 23.26 -8.88 -40.34
CA PRO A 101 24.26 -8.89 -39.28
C PRO A 101 25.14 -7.64 -39.25
N ASP A 102 25.20 -6.92 -40.37
CA ASP A 102 26.00 -5.71 -40.53
C ASP A 102 25.28 -4.46 -39.98
N SER A 103 24.03 -4.59 -39.51
CA SER A 103 23.30 -3.50 -38.87
C SER A 103 23.66 -3.39 -37.38
N GLY A 104 23.49 -2.20 -36.80
CA GLY A 104 23.85 -1.93 -35.41
C GLY A 104 23.07 -2.79 -34.40
N MET A 105 23.63 -3.00 -33.20
CA MET A 105 22.98 -3.77 -32.14
C MET A 105 21.71 -3.08 -31.62
N CYS A 106 20.67 -3.86 -31.32
CA CYS A 106 19.44 -3.35 -30.73
C CYS A 106 19.66 -2.79 -29.32
N GLU A 107 19.26 -1.53 -29.12
CA GLU A 107 19.38 -0.81 -27.85
C GLU A 107 18.30 -1.21 -26.83
N CYS A 108 17.24 -1.92 -27.24
CA CYS A 108 16.21 -2.41 -26.33
C CYS A 108 16.52 -3.79 -25.74
N CYS A 109 17.19 -4.68 -26.48
CA CYS A 109 17.44 -6.06 -26.04
C CYS A 109 18.90 -6.49 -26.07
N GLY A 110 19.80 -5.72 -26.69
CA GLY A 110 21.23 -6.02 -26.77
C GLY A 110 21.63 -7.20 -27.67
N GLU A 111 20.68 -7.90 -28.30
CA GLU A 111 20.96 -9.18 -28.96
C GLU A 111 20.84 -9.16 -30.48
N PHE A 112 19.79 -8.50 -31.01
CA PHE A 112 19.43 -8.61 -32.43
C PHE A 112 19.92 -7.40 -33.24
N PRO A 113 20.28 -7.59 -34.53
CA PRO A 113 20.60 -6.48 -35.41
C PRO A 113 19.40 -5.53 -35.60
N ALA A 114 19.70 -4.26 -35.87
CA ALA A 114 18.72 -3.20 -36.10
C ALA A 114 17.84 -3.49 -37.34
N CYS A 115 16.60 -3.04 -37.25
CA CYS A 115 15.61 -3.12 -38.31
C CYS A 115 15.95 -2.18 -39.47
N ASP A 116 15.73 -2.65 -40.69
CA ASP A 116 15.56 -1.77 -41.85
C ASP A 116 14.08 -1.37 -41.93
N LEU A 117 13.75 -0.20 -41.37
CA LEU A 117 12.36 0.26 -41.33
C LEU A 117 11.83 0.59 -42.72
N ASN A 118 12.67 1.05 -43.65
CA ASN A 118 12.27 1.33 -45.02
C ASN A 118 11.86 0.05 -45.75
N ALA A 119 12.62 -1.04 -45.57
CA ALA A 119 12.25 -2.36 -46.09
C ALA A 119 10.90 -2.84 -45.54
N ALA A 120 10.58 -2.56 -44.27
CA ALA A 120 9.28 -2.93 -43.70
C ALA A 120 8.11 -2.12 -44.31
N TYR A 121 8.36 -0.92 -44.82
CA TYR A 121 7.36 -0.03 -45.43
C TYR A 121 7.30 -0.10 -46.96
N GLU A 122 8.20 -0.84 -47.61
CA GLU A 122 8.36 -0.86 -49.07
C GLU A 122 7.05 -1.18 -49.81
N GLN A 123 6.29 -2.16 -49.32
CA GLN A 123 5.00 -2.56 -49.88
C GLN A 123 3.88 -1.53 -49.65
N VAL A 124 4.03 -0.65 -48.66
CA VAL A 124 3.04 0.35 -48.26
C VAL A 124 3.22 1.70 -48.96
N ASP A 125 4.45 2.01 -49.37
CA ASP A 125 4.82 3.30 -49.93
C ASP A 125 4.52 3.43 -51.43
N GLU A 126 4.07 2.37 -52.10
CA GLU A 126 3.62 2.39 -53.51
C GLU A 126 4.63 3.08 -54.46
N GLY A 127 5.94 2.91 -54.20
CA GLY A 127 7.01 3.51 -55.00
C GLY A 127 7.42 4.94 -54.61
N LYS A 128 6.90 5.49 -53.51
CA LYS A 128 7.41 6.74 -52.91
C LYS A 128 8.56 6.42 -51.96
N HIS A 129 9.77 6.88 -52.27
CA HIS A 129 10.88 6.77 -51.32
C HIS A 129 10.71 7.77 -50.18
N ASN A 130 9.97 7.38 -49.13
CA ASN A 130 9.94 8.08 -47.86
C ASN A 130 10.99 7.47 -46.94
N ASP A 131 11.79 8.31 -46.30
CA ASP A 131 12.68 7.84 -45.23
C ASP A 131 11.87 7.65 -43.94
N HIS A 132 11.71 6.39 -43.52
CA HIS A 132 11.09 6.03 -42.26
C HIS A 132 12.14 5.94 -41.16
N ILE A 133 11.81 6.56 -40.02
CA ILE A 133 12.63 6.58 -38.83
C ILE A 133 11.84 5.98 -37.66
N ILE A 134 12.54 5.35 -36.73
CA ILE A 134 11.93 4.81 -35.53
C ILE A 134 11.55 6.00 -34.62
N GLY A 135 10.25 6.27 -34.55
CA GLY A 135 9.67 7.28 -33.68
C GLY A 135 8.62 6.72 -32.74
N ARG A 136 7.93 7.64 -32.06
CA ARG A 136 6.88 7.36 -31.06
C ARG A 136 5.69 6.56 -31.60
N ASP A 137 5.52 6.54 -32.91
CA ASP A 137 4.52 5.83 -33.68
C ASP A 137 4.90 4.37 -33.96
N SER A 138 6.18 4.03 -33.78
CA SER A 138 6.74 2.68 -33.95
C SER A 138 7.11 2.02 -32.61
N PHE A 139 7.47 2.81 -31.59
CA PHE A 139 7.83 2.31 -30.27
C PHE A 139 7.39 3.29 -29.15
N PRO A 140 6.84 2.82 -28.02
CA PRO A 140 6.36 3.69 -26.95
C PRO A 140 7.49 4.53 -26.32
N LEU A 141 7.23 5.81 -26.08
CA LEU A 141 8.15 6.74 -25.37
C LEU A 141 9.54 6.93 -26.02
N ILE A 142 9.65 6.65 -27.31
CA ILE A 142 10.82 7.02 -28.12
C ILE A 142 10.49 8.30 -28.89
N GLY A 143 11.11 9.40 -28.48
CA GLY A 143 10.99 10.68 -29.16
C GLY A 143 11.70 10.68 -30.51
N THR A 144 11.28 11.56 -31.42
CA THR A 144 12.09 11.94 -32.59
C THR A 144 13.26 12.80 -32.15
N LEU A 145 14.35 12.86 -32.95
CA LEU A 145 15.46 13.78 -32.71
C LEU A 145 14.95 15.21 -32.41
N GLY A 146 15.32 15.77 -31.26
CA GLY A 146 14.91 17.11 -30.82
C GLY A 146 13.53 17.23 -30.16
N SER A 147 12.89 16.13 -29.75
CA SER A 147 11.61 16.13 -29.01
C SER A 147 11.77 15.73 -27.54
N ASP A 148 11.03 16.40 -26.63
CA ASP A 148 10.97 16.20 -25.17
C ASP A 148 10.46 14.81 -24.69
N ALA A 149 10.33 13.87 -25.61
CA ALA A 149 9.57 12.64 -25.50
C ALA A 149 10.41 11.39 -25.22
N GLN A 150 11.50 11.50 -24.46
CA GLN A 150 12.44 10.40 -24.32
C GLN A 150 12.55 9.93 -22.86
N ALA A 151 12.17 8.67 -22.60
CA ALA A 151 12.50 7.98 -21.35
C ALA A 151 14.00 7.59 -21.28
N LEU A 152 14.69 7.71 -22.43
CA LEU A 152 16.13 7.55 -22.62
C LEU A 152 16.73 8.94 -22.86
N PRO A 153 17.98 9.25 -22.47
CA PRO A 153 18.54 10.60 -22.58
C PRO A 153 18.53 11.12 -24.02
N SER A 154 18.38 12.45 -24.20
CA SER A 154 18.39 13.18 -25.48
C SER A 154 19.35 12.57 -26.51
N SER A 155 18.83 11.65 -27.31
CA SER A 155 19.68 10.88 -28.19
C SER A 155 20.16 11.78 -29.32
N SER A 156 21.46 11.80 -29.56
CA SER A 156 22.08 12.50 -30.68
C SER A 156 21.83 11.81 -32.03
N ARG A 157 21.27 10.60 -32.01
CA ARG A 157 20.94 9.77 -33.18
C ARG A 157 19.64 8.99 -32.97
N MET A 158 19.09 8.41 -34.03
CA MET A 158 17.96 7.50 -33.90
C MET A 158 18.37 6.22 -33.15
N PHE A 159 17.43 5.65 -32.39
CA PHE A 159 17.62 4.41 -31.65
C PHE A 159 17.70 3.24 -32.64
N ASN A 160 18.67 2.36 -32.43
CA ASN A 160 18.74 1.09 -33.16
C ASN A 160 17.81 0.08 -32.46
N ILE A 161 16.67 -0.26 -33.07
CA ILE A 161 15.75 -1.27 -32.52
C ILE A 161 15.59 -2.40 -33.53
N CYS A 162 15.68 -3.65 -33.07
CA CYS A 162 15.51 -4.81 -33.92
C CYS A 162 14.04 -5.03 -34.31
N PRO A 163 13.78 -5.75 -35.42
CA PRO A 163 12.44 -6.12 -35.85
C PRO A 163 11.67 -6.89 -34.76
N ARG A 164 12.35 -7.72 -33.96
CA ARG A 164 11.77 -8.49 -32.84
C ARG A 164 11.11 -7.58 -31.79
N CYS A 165 11.83 -6.57 -31.33
CA CYS A 165 11.34 -5.62 -30.34
C CYS A 165 10.21 -4.75 -30.91
N LEU A 166 10.36 -4.25 -32.14
CA LEU A 166 9.33 -3.45 -32.83
C LEU A 166 8.04 -4.26 -33.04
N PHE A 167 8.17 -5.53 -33.40
CA PHE A 167 7.02 -6.42 -33.55
C PHE A 167 6.34 -6.69 -32.20
N ALA A 168 7.11 -7.00 -31.15
CA ALA A 168 6.55 -7.32 -29.83
C ALA A 168 5.71 -6.17 -29.24
N VAL A 169 6.17 -4.92 -29.33
CA VAL A 169 5.44 -3.79 -28.72
C VAL A 169 4.05 -3.55 -29.32
N ASN A 170 3.77 -4.08 -30.52
CA ASN A 170 2.46 -4.02 -31.15
C ASN A 170 1.38 -4.85 -30.43
N TYR A 171 1.79 -5.73 -29.50
CA TYR A 171 0.89 -6.51 -28.65
C TYR A 171 0.63 -5.88 -27.27
N ILE A 172 1.35 -4.81 -26.89
CA ILE A 172 1.10 -4.07 -25.64
C ILE A 172 -0.36 -3.60 -25.51
N PRO A 173 -1.04 -3.08 -26.56
CA PRO A 173 -2.39 -2.53 -26.41
C PRO A 173 -3.41 -3.51 -25.82
N ILE A 174 -3.30 -4.81 -26.10
CA ILE A 174 -4.19 -5.84 -25.54
C ILE A 174 -3.70 -6.37 -24.17
N GLY A 175 -2.41 -6.22 -23.87
CA GLY A 175 -1.79 -6.63 -22.60
C GLY A 175 -1.74 -5.57 -21.51
N THR A 176 -2.46 -4.46 -21.66
CA THR A 176 -2.40 -3.33 -20.71
C THR A 176 -3.77 -2.92 -20.18
N ARG A 177 -3.77 -2.24 -19.03
CA ARG A 177 -4.92 -1.61 -18.39
C ARG A 177 -4.56 -0.23 -17.86
N LEU A 178 -5.56 0.54 -17.42
CA LEU A 178 -5.35 1.88 -16.86
C LEU A 178 -5.20 1.86 -15.34
N LEU A 179 -4.24 2.63 -14.83
CA LEU A 179 -4.13 3.06 -13.45
C LEU A 179 -3.86 4.57 -13.44
N ASN A 180 -4.68 5.33 -12.71
CA ASN A 180 -4.59 6.80 -12.65
C ASN A 180 -4.57 7.48 -14.04
N GLY A 181 -5.27 6.88 -15.02
CA GLY A 181 -5.37 7.39 -16.39
C GLY A 181 -4.16 7.10 -17.29
N ARG A 182 -3.17 6.34 -16.81
CA ARG A 182 -1.99 5.88 -17.56
C ARG A 182 -2.04 4.38 -17.81
N LEU A 183 -1.44 3.93 -18.91
CA LEU A 183 -1.24 2.51 -19.21
C LEU A 183 -0.26 1.90 -18.23
N MET A 184 -0.51 0.67 -17.83
CA MET A 184 0.33 -0.12 -16.93
C MET A 184 1.02 -1.25 -17.71
N VAL A 185 2.34 -1.34 -17.53
CA VAL A 185 3.14 -2.55 -17.83
C VAL A 185 3.97 -2.93 -16.61
N PHE A 186 4.31 -4.20 -16.50
CA PHE A 186 4.94 -4.76 -15.31
C PHE A 186 6.38 -5.15 -15.56
N GLU A 187 7.20 -4.96 -14.55
CA GLU A 187 8.54 -5.51 -14.42
C GLU A 187 8.66 -6.15 -13.03
N GLY A 188 9.47 -7.20 -12.91
CA GLY A 188 9.69 -7.88 -11.65
C GLY A 188 10.73 -8.98 -11.76
N ALA A 189 11.30 -9.37 -10.61
CA ALA A 189 12.37 -10.35 -10.55
C ALA A 189 11.92 -11.76 -11.02
N HIS A 190 10.65 -12.12 -10.78
CA HIS A 190 10.12 -13.43 -11.13
C HIS A 190 9.24 -13.39 -12.38
N GLN A 191 9.85 -13.67 -13.54
CA GLN A 191 9.19 -13.54 -14.84
C GLN A 191 7.90 -14.35 -15.01
N PRO A 192 7.80 -15.64 -14.61
CA PRO A 192 6.54 -16.37 -14.73
C PRO A 192 5.38 -15.73 -13.96
N PHE A 193 5.69 -15.02 -12.86
CA PHE A 193 4.68 -14.31 -12.07
C PHE A 193 4.18 -13.07 -12.81
N VAL A 194 5.09 -12.28 -13.39
CA VAL A 194 4.74 -11.11 -14.20
C VAL A 194 3.93 -11.52 -15.44
N GLN A 195 4.34 -12.60 -16.12
CA GLN A 195 3.66 -13.09 -17.32
C GLN A 195 2.23 -13.58 -17.03
N ASP A 196 1.99 -14.19 -15.87
CA ASP A 196 0.66 -14.59 -15.42
C ASP A 196 -0.28 -13.38 -15.21
N LEU A 197 0.24 -12.29 -14.63
CA LEU A 197 -0.51 -11.04 -14.51
C LEU A 197 -0.89 -10.46 -15.88
N ILE A 198 0.06 -10.44 -16.82
CA ILE A 198 -0.17 -9.96 -18.19
C ILE A 198 -1.20 -10.84 -18.91
N ALA A 199 -1.08 -12.15 -18.81
CA ALA A 199 -2.03 -13.11 -19.38
C ALA A 199 -3.47 -12.83 -18.91
N SER A 200 -3.65 -12.56 -17.62
CA SER A 200 -4.97 -12.22 -17.07
C SER A 200 -5.57 -10.93 -17.68
N ILE A 201 -4.73 -9.94 -17.99
CA ILE A 201 -5.15 -8.70 -18.66
C ILE A 201 -5.54 -8.97 -20.11
N VAL A 202 -4.78 -9.80 -20.82
CA VAL A 202 -5.09 -10.21 -22.19
C VAL A 202 -6.45 -10.90 -22.24
N ASP A 203 -6.72 -11.84 -21.33
CA ASP A 203 -8.00 -12.54 -21.27
C ASP A 203 -9.18 -11.59 -20.99
N GLU A 204 -9.01 -10.65 -20.06
CA GLU A 204 -10.04 -9.65 -19.73
C GLU A 204 -10.34 -8.75 -20.95
N ASN A 205 -9.29 -8.25 -21.62
CA ASN A 205 -9.43 -7.42 -22.82
C ASN A 205 -10.03 -8.20 -24.01
N ARG A 206 -9.66 -9.47 -24.21
CA ARG A 206 -10.27 -10.33 -25.25
C ARG A 206 -11.75 -10.58 -25.00
N ARG A 207 -12.14 -10.81 -23.73
CA ARG A 207 -13.57 -10.90 -23.35
C ARG A 207 -14.32 -9.62 -23.72
N LEU A 208 -13.77 -8.44 -23.41
CA LEU A 208 -14.40 -7.16 -23.79
C LEU A 208 -14.52 -6.97 -25.31
N LEU A 209 -13.49 -7.35 -26.07
CA LEU A 209 -13.50 -7.30 -27.53
C LEU A 209 -14.58 -8.22 -28.15
N SER A 210 -14.91 -9.33 -27.48
CA SER A 210 -15.91 -10.31 -27.93
C SER A 210 -17.37 -9.86 -27.76
N VAL A 211 -17.66 -8.94 -26.83
CA VAL A 211 -19.04 -8.47 -26.54
C VAL A 211 -19.60 -7.55 -27.64
N GLY A 212 -18.75 -7.09 -28.58
CA GLY A 212 -19.12 -6.27 -29.74
C GLY A 212 -19.01 -4.76 -29.52
N GLY A 213 -18.96 -3.99 -30.62
CA GLY A 213 -18.91 -2.51 -30.62
C GLY A 213 -17.66 -1.91 -31.28
N ASP A 214 -17.83 -0.75 -31.92
CA ASP A 214 -16.80 -0.03 -32.70
C ASP A 214 -15.56 0.36 -31.88
N LYS A 215 -15.71 0.60 -30.57
CA LYS A 215 -14.60 0.97 -29.67
C LYS A 215 -14.78 0.33 -28.30
N VAL A 216 -13.69 -0.26 -27.79
CA VAL A 216 -13.66 -0.84 -26.44
C VAL A 216 -13.06 0.17 -25.47
N GLU A 217 -13.77 0.41 -24.36
CA GLU A 217 -13.25 1.21 -23.25
C GLU A 217 -12.18 0.42 -22.50
N MET A 218 -11.07 1.08 -22.16
CA MET A 218 -10.00 0.45 -21.41
C MET A 218 -10.43 0.16 -19.98
N ILE A 219 -10.07 -1.02 -19.48
CA ILE A 219 -10.25 -1.39 -18.09
C ILE A 219 -9.45 -0.41 -17.21
N GLY A 220 -10.03 0.03 -16.10
CA GLY A 220 -9.42 1.01 -15.18
C GLY A 220 -9.75 2.48 -15.49
N ARG A 221 -10.45 2.78 -16.60
CA ARG A 221 -10.88 4.16 -16.91
C ARG A 221 -11.84 4.70 -15.83
N LYS A 222 -11.49 5.85 -15.24
CA LYS A 222 -12.25 6.52 -14.15
C LYS A 222 -12.49 5.60 -12.93
N ARG A 223 -11.64 4.60 -12.74
CA ARG A 223 -11.74 3.66 -11.64
C ARG A 223 -10.73 4.04 -10.55
N PRO A 224 -11.08 3.90 -9.25
CA PRO A 224 -10.18 4.22 -8.16
C PRO A 224 -8.99 3.24 -8.11
N SER A 225 -7.88 3.67 -7.51
CA SER A 225 -6.67 2.85 -7.41
C SER A 225 -6.90 1.52 -6.68
N GLY A 226 -7.83 1.48 -5.71
CA GLY A 226 -8.25 0.26 -5.03
C GLY A 226 -8.77 -0.84 -5.94
N GLU A 227 -9.23 -0.54 -7.16
CA GLU A 227 -9.61 -1.58 -8.11
C GLU A 227 -8.43 -2.41 -8.62
N THR A 228 -7.21 -1.84 -8.61
CA THR A 228 -6.00 -2.61 -8.91
C THR A 228 -5.72 -3.62 -7.79
N VAL A 229 -5.92 -3.21 -6.54
CA VAL A 229 -5.81 -4.11 -5.37
C VAL A 229 -6.83 -5.24 -5.46
N LYS A 230 -8.09 -4.91 -5.82
CA LYS A 230 -9.14 -5.90 -6.06
C LYS A 230 -8.75 -6.89 -7.16
N TRP A 231 -8.28 -6.41 -8.31
CA TRP A 231 -7.87 -7.27 -9.40
C TRP A 231 -6.71 -8.18 -9.01
N LEU A 232 -5.67 -7.65 -8.37
CA LEU A 232 -4.55 -8.45 -7.87
C LEU A 232 -5.02 -9.51 -6.86
N CYS A 233 -5.85 -9.12 -5.89
CA CYS A 233 -6.39 -10.05 -4.89
C CYS A 233 -7.20 -11.19 -5.54
N ASN A 234 -8.07 -10.87 -6.50
CA ASN A 234 -8.82 -11.88 -7.24
C ASN A 234 -7.89 -12.80 -8.02
N ARG A 235 -6.88 -12.24 -8.70
CA ARG A 235 -5.92 -13.05 -9.45
C ARG A 235 -5.15 -13.98 -8.53
N PHE A 236 -4.68 -13.48 -7.40
CA PHE A 236 -3.94 -14.27 -6.41
C PHE A 236 -4.79 -15.38 -5.78
N SER A 237 -6.11 -15.19 -5.67
CA SER A 237 -7.02 -16.23 -5.17
C SER A 237 -7.22 -17.36 -6.19
N GLU A 238 -7.09 -17.07 -7.49
CA GLU A 238 -7.17 -18.06 -8.57
C GLU A 238 -5.84 -18.81 -8.77
N MET A 239 -4.73 -18.21 -8.36
CA MET A 239 -3.40 -18.82 -8.47
C MET A 239 -3.25 -19.97 -7.47
N GLN A 240 -2.99 -21.18 -7.97
CA GLN A 240 -2.74 -22.38 -7.16
C GLN A 240 -1.26 -22.56 -6.76
N ARG A 241 -0.41 -21.56 -7.02
CA ARG A 241 1.05 -21.63 -6.81
C ARG A 241 1.45 -20.68 -5.69
N GLU A 242 2.47 -21.02 -4.90
CA GLU A 242 2.99 -20.09 -3.89
C GLU A 242 3.60 -18.84 -4.54
N LEU A 243 3.51 -17.72 -3.83
CA LEU A 243 4.14 -16.46 -4.25
C LEU A 243 5.67 -16.63 -4.23
N PRO A 244 6.40 -16.24 -5.30
CA PRO A 244 7.86 -16.35 -5.32
C PRO A 244 8.52 -15.54 -4.19
N LYS A 245 9.78 -15.89 -3.87
CA LYS A 245 10.64 -15.02 -3.04
C LYS A 245 10.96 -13.77 -3.85
N ASN A 246 10.90 -12.59 -3.22
CA ASN A 246 11.07 -11.28 -3.88
C ASN A 246 10.02 -11.03 -4.98
N ALA A 247 8.75 -11.04 -4.60
CA ALA A 247 7.61 -10.80 -5.48
C ALA A 247 7.30 -9.32 -5.69
N GLU A 248 8.28 -8.43 -5.47
CA GLU A 248 8.12 -7.00 -5.76
C GLU A 248 7.84 -6.77 -7.26
N LEU A 249 7.03 -5.75 -7.53
CA LEU A 249 6.57 -5.42 -8.87
C LEU A 249 6.81 -3.94 -9.14
N ASP A 250 7.50 -3.65 -10.23
CA ASP A 250 7.62 -2.30 -10.77
C ASP A 250 6.54 -2.09 -11.83
N VAL A 251 5.63 -1.17 -11.53
CA VAL A 251 4.53 -0.80 -12.41
C VAL A 251 4.90 0.45 -13.18
N TRP A 252 5.22 0.27 -14.46
CA TRP A 252 5.52 1.37 -15.38
C TRP A 252 4.22 1.98 -15.88
N LEU A 253 3.92 3.18 -15.39
CA LEU A 253 2.76 3.98 -15.74
C LEU A 253 3.09 4.99 -16.82
N PHE A 254 2.59 4.75 -18.03
CA PHE A 254 2.91 5.60 -19.18
C PHE A 254 1.71 6.03 -20.03
N SER A 255 1.90 7.11 -20.79
CA SER A 255 1.01 7.50 -21.88
C SER A 255 1.84 8.22 -22.94
N ASN A 256 1.58 7.92 -24.21
CA ASN A 256 2.13 8.61 -25.37
C ASN A 256 1.10 9.54 -26.03
N SER A 257 -0.01 9.81 -25.33
CA SER A 257 -1.16 10.60 -25.79
C SER A 257 -1.48 11.77 -24.86
N GLY A 258 -2.15 12.81 -25.37
CA GLY A 258 -2.62 13.94 -24.56
C GLY A 258 -1.62 15.10 -24.47
N THR A 259 -1.37 15.61 -23.24
CA THR A 259 -0.55 16.80 -22.93
C THR A 259 0.96 16.58 -23.10
N GLY A 260 1.39 15.41 -23.53
CA GLY A 260 2.78 15.04 -23.70
C GLY A 260 3.02 13.58 -23.27
N PRO A 261 4.10 12.97 -23.75
CA PRO A 261 4.54 11.67 -23.27
C PRO A 261 4.96 11.77 -21.80
N GLY A 262 4.60 10.76 -21.01
CA GLY A 262 4.97 10.70 -19.60
C GLY A 262 5.12 9.26 -19.16
N CYS A 263 6.08 9.03 -18.27
CA CYS A 263 6.37 7.74 -17.67
C CYS A 263 6.67 7.93 -16.19
N GLU A 264 6.15 7.05 -15.36
CA GLU A 264 6.39 7.01 -13.92
C GLU A 264 6.53 5.54 -13.52
N ILE A 265 7.48 5.23 -12.65
CA ILE A 265 7.64 3.88 -12.11
C ILE A 265 7.05 3.87 -10.72
N MET A 266 6.05 3.01 -10.51
CA MET A 266 5.43 2.79 -9.22
C MET A 266 5.80 1.40 -8.71
N GLN A 267 6.70 1.35 -7.73
CA GLN A 267 7.04 0.07 -7.08
C GLN A 267 5.92 -0.37 -6.12
N ILE A 268 5.54 -1.64 -6.20
CA ILE A 268 4.75 -2.38 -5.22
C ILE A 268 5.71 -3.32 -4.48
N PRO A 269 6.12 -3.00 -3.23
CA PRO A 269 7.09 -3.80 -2.49
C PRO A 269 6.62 -5.24 -2.25
N ASP A 270 7.55 -6.18 -2.06
CA ASP A 270 7.24 -7.60 -1.77
C ASP A 270 6.25 -7.75 -0.61
N ALA A 271 6.40 -6.98 0.48
CA ALA A 271 5.47 -6.98 1.61
C ALA A 271 4.02 -6.58 1.22
N ALA A 272 3.87 -5.64 0.29
CA ALA A 272 2.56 -5.23 -0.21
C ALA A 272 1.93 -6.30 -1.11
N VAL A 273 2.74 -6.93 -1.98
CA VAL A 273 2.27 -8.04 -2.82
C VAL A 273 1.84 -9.23 -1.96
N ARG A 274 2.65 -9.60 -0.94
CA ARG A 274 2.31 -10.64 0.02
C ARG A 274 1.05 -10.34 0.81
N PHE A 275 0.87 -9.10 1.26
CA PHE A 275 -0.36 -8.69 1.94
C PHE A 275 -1.61 -8.93 1.07
N ILE A 276 -1.56 -8.53 -0.20
CA ILE A 276 -2.67 -8.72 -1.14
C ILE A 276 -2.89 -10.20 -1.46
N TRP A 277 -1.79 -10.97 -1.58
CA TRP A 277 -1.83 -12.43 -1.77
C TRP A 277 -2.55 -13.12 -0.62
N ASP A 278 -2.09 -12.87 0.61
CA ASP A 278 -2.67 -13.42 1.82
C ASP A 278 -4.15 -13.06 1.94
N ALA A 279 -4.52 -11.82 1.63
CA ALA A 279 -5.92 -11.39 1.67
C ALA A 279 -6.81 -12.25 0.76
N GLY A 280 -6.31 -12.61 -0.42
CA GLY A 280 -6.97 -13.55 -1.32
C GLY A 280 -7.10 -14.96 -0.73
N GLN A 281 -6.03 -15.46 -0.12
CA GLN A 281 -6.02 -16.79 0.52
C GLN A 281 -6.95 -16.89 1.73
N TYR A 282 -7.12 -15.80 2.49
CA TYR A 282 -8.08 -15.72 3.59
C TYR A 282 -9.52 -15.40 3.13
N GLY A 283 -9.78 -15.28 1.82
CA GLY A 283 -11.11 -15.02 1.28
C GLY A 283 -11.64 -13.61 1.57
N LEU A 284 -10.76 -12.62 1.72
CA LEU A 284 -11.11 -11.23 2.03
C LEU A 284 -11.38 -10.38 0.79
N ASN A 285 -11.54 -11.01 -0.38
CA ASN A 285 -11.74 -10.36 -1.68
C ASN A 285 -12.94 -9.41 -1.72
N SER A 286 -14.08 -9.84 -1.15
CA SER A 286 -15.31 -9.03 -1.11
C SER A 286 -15.18 -7.80 -0.21
N GLU A 287 -14.41 -7.92 0.86
CA GLU A 287 -14.09 -6.81 1.76
C GLU A 287 -13.15 -5.82 1.06
N ILE A 288 -12.11 -6.31 0.36
CA ILE A 288 -11.24 -5.47 -0.47
C ILE A 288 -12.02 -4.72 -1.54
N ASP A 289 -13.02 -5.34 -2.17
CA ASP A 289 -13.90 -4.65 -3.14
C ASP A 289 -14.66 -3.49 -2.48
N SER A 290 -15.21 -3.73 -1.29
CA SER A 290 -15.93 -2.71 -0.52
C SER A 290 -15.00 -1.56 -0.10
N LEU A 291 -13.77 -1.87 0.32
CA LEU A 291 -12.73 -0.89 0.62
C LEU A 291 -12.26 -0.12 -0.63
N ALA A 292 -12.12 -0.77 -1.78
CA ALA A 292 -11.74 -0.09 -3.02
C ALA A 292 -12.77 0.98 -3.42
N MET A 293 -14.05 0.79 -3.10
CA MET A 293 -15.08 1.80 -3.31
C MET A 293 -14.97 2.99 -2.35
N ALA A 294 -14.37 2.80 -1.18
CA ALA A 294 -14.17 3.83 -0.17
C ALA A 294 -13.17 4.92 -0.62
N ASP A 295 -12.26 4.60 -1.54
CA ASP A 295 -11.34 5.57 -2.17
C ASP A 295 -12.07 6.82 -2.71
N LYS A 296 -13.33 6.68 -3.17
CA LYS A 296 -14.14 7.78 -3.72
C LYS A 296 -14.36 8.95 -2.76
N PHE A 297 -14.27 8.73 -1.44
CA PHE A 297 -14.45 9.79 -0.44
C PHE A 297 -13.14 10.27 0.19
N ILE A 298 -12.00 9.74 -0.25
CA ILE A 298 -10.66 10.08 0.22
C ILE A 298 -10.05 11.10 -0.74
N LYS A 299 -9.62 12.25 -0.19
CA LYS A 299 -9.10 13.37 -0.98
C LYS A 299 -7.60 13.28 -1.25
N ASN A 300 -6.83 12.77 -0.27
CA ASN A 300 -5.38 12.66 -0.41
C ASN A 300 -5.02 11.36 -1.14
N PRO A 301 -4.36 11.41 -2.31
CA PRO A 301 -3.91 10.22 -3.04
C PRO A 301 -3.01 9.27 -2.23
N ASP A 302 -2.25 9.79 -1.27
CA ASP A 302 -1.37 8.98 -0.41
C ASP A 302 -2.13 8.08 0.56
N ASN A 303 -3.41 8.38 0.77
CA ASN A 303 -4.30 7.66 1.68
C ASN A 303 -5.29 6.74 0.94
N LEU A 304 -5.12 6.55 -0.38
CA LEU A 304 -5.90 5.58 -1.14
C LEU A 304 -5.43 4.16 -0.82
N LEU A 305 -6.30 3.16 -1.03
CA LEU A 305 -6.03 1.78 -0.59
C LEU A 305 -4.68 1.24 -1.11
N LEU A 306 -4.40 1.40 -2.40
CA LEU A 306 -3.13 0.95 -2.99
C LEU A 306 -1.93 1.67 -2.38
N SER A 307 -2.02 2.99 -2.21
CA SER A 307 -0.96 3.81 -1.60
C SER A 307 -0.71 3.43 -0.15
N SER A 308 -1.78 3.22 0.63
CA SER A 308 -1.68 2.83 2.04
C SER A 308 -1.05 1.45 2.21
N ILE A 309 -1.41 0.48 1.35
CA ILE A 309 -0.78 -0.85 1.34
C ILE A 309 0.71 -0.74 0.98
N ARG A 310 1.05 -0.01 -0.09
CA ARG A 310 2.44 0.17 -0.53
C ARG A 310 3.30 0.84 0.54
N ASN A 311 2.78 1.88 1.17
CA ASN A 311 3.52 2.69 2.14
C ASN A 311 3.45 2.14 3.57
N LYS A 312 2.78 1.01 3.81
CA LYS A 312 2.49 0.45 5.14
C LYS A 312 1.90 1.50 6.09
N THR A 313 0.95 2.28 5.59
CA THR A 313 0.24 3.30 6.38
C THR A 313 -1.19 2.86 6.67
N ASP A 314 -1.78 3.47 7.68
CA ASP A 314 -3.16 3.19 8.06
C ASP A 314 -4.12 3.72 6.98
N TYR A 315 -5.14 2.92 6.63
CA TYR A 315 -6.08 3.26 5.56
C TYR A 315 -7.37 3.88 6.14
N PRO A 316 -7.72 5.13 5.82
CA PRO A 316 -8.90 5.79 6.39
C PRO A 316 -10.23 5.08 6.06
N GLY A 317 -10.29 4.32 4.96
CA GLY A 317 -11.48 3.56 4.58
C GLY A 317 -11.73 2.32 5.45
N LEU A 318 -10.84 1.96 6.36
CA LEU A 318 -11.09 0.94 7.38
C LEU A 318 -12.10 1.42 8.44
N TYR A 319 -12.15 2.73 8.68
CA TYR A 319 -12.90 3.29 9.79
C TYR A 319 -14.32 3.69 9.37
N PRO A 320 -15.31 3.52 10.28
CA PRO A 320 -16.66 3.98 10.06
C PRO A 320 -16.70 5.49 9.81
N ARG A 321 -17.46 5.92 8.81
CA ARG A 321 -17.63 7.35 8.47
C ARG A 321 -19.03 7.65 7.97
N LYS A 322 -19.76 8.53 8.68
CA LYS A 322 -21.15 8.88 8.34
C LYS A 322 -22.02 7.62 8.22
N LYS A 323 -22.46 7.28 7.00
CA LYS A 323 -23.28 6.10 6.66
C LYS A 323 -22.46 4.90 6.17
N TYR A 324 -21.14 5.06 6.05
CA TYR A 324 -20.23 3.99 5.68
C TYR A 324 -19.75 3.30 6.95
N ASP A 325 -19.91 1.99 7.02
CA ASP A 325 -19.69 1.22 8.25
C ASP A 325 -18.22 0.90 8.50
N GLY A 326 -17.34 1.07 7.51
CA GLY A 326 -15.92 0.70 7.64
C GLY A 326 -15.67 -0.76 7.25
N ALA A 327 -14.52 -1.27 7.64
CA ALA A 327 -14.14 -2.67 7.44
C ALA A 327 -14.80 -3.57 8.48
N SER A 328 -15.07 -4.83 8.13
CA SER A 328 -15.37 -5.88 9.12
C SER A 328 -14.18 -6.12 10.07
N VAL A 329 -14.44 -6.70 11.25
CA VAL A 329 -13.36 -7.01 12.23
C VAL A 329 -12.32 -7.94 11.64
N LYS A 330 -12.74 -8.89 10.79
CA LYS A 330 -11.83 -9.79 10.09
C LYS A 330 -10.84 -9.02 9.21
N MET A 331 -11.34 -8.10 8.38
CA MET A 331 -10.48 -7.31 7.49
C MET A 331 -9.66 -6.27 8.25
N PHE A 332 -10.23 -5.66 9.30
CA PHE A 332 -9.50 -4.71 10.15
C PHE A 332 -8.34 -5.40 10.88
N ALA A 333 -8.60 -6.53 11.54
CA ALA A 333 -7.57 -7.30 12.23
C ALA A 333 -6.48 -7.76 11.26
N PHE A 334 -6.87 -8.26 10.08
CA PHE A 334 -5.95 -8.64 9.02
C PHE A 334 -5.05 -7.48 8.59
N TYR A 335 -5.62 -6.30 8.31
CA TYR A 335 -4.86 -5.11 7.92
C TYR A 335 -3.88 -4.67 9.03
N GLN A 336 -4.35 -4.54 10.27
CA GLN A 336 -3.54 -4.04 11.38
C GLN A 336 -2.39 -5.00 11.70
N THR A 337 -2.64 -6.32 11.72
CA THR A 337 -1.62 -7.33 12.06
C THR A 337 -0.67 -7.62 10.89
N ARG A 338 -1.19 -7.88 9.69
CA ARG A 338 -0.37 -8.34 8.55
C ARG A 338 0.37 -7.23 7.83
N LEU A 339 -0.22 -6.03 7.74
CA LEU A 339 0.43 -4.92 7.05
C LEU A 339 1.17 -4.00 8.03
N LEU A 340 0.49 -3.59 9.11
CA LEU A 340 1.05 -2.60 10.04
C LEU A 340 1.85 -3.23 11.19
N GLY A 341 1.83 -4.56 11.34
CA GLY A 341 2.55 -5.25 12.40
C GLY A 341 2.02 -4.94 13.80
N VAL A 342 0.77 -4.50 13.93
CA VAL A 342 0.12 -4.25 15.22
C VAL A 342 -0.15 -5.61 15.88
N PRO A 343 0.32 -5.84 17.11
CA PRO A 343 0.06 -7.10 17.80
C PRO A 343 -1.45 -7.34 18.01
N HIS A 344 -1.89 -8.58 17.85
CA HIS A 344 -3.23 -9.06 18.14
C HIS A 344 -3.66 -8.71 19.57
N LYS A 345 -2.74 -8.83 20.55
CA LYS A 345 -2.98 -8.38 21.93
C LYS A 345 -3.36 -6.90 22.04
N THR A 346 -2.84 -6.04 21.16
CA THR A 346 -3.20 -4.62 21.10
C THR A 346 -4.64 -4.43 20.63
N LEU A 347 -5.08 -5.23 19.65
CA LEU A 347 -6.46 -5.20 19.16
C LEU A 347 -7.44 -5.63 20.25
N VAL A 348 -7.13 -6.74 20.94
CA VAL A 348 -7.91 -7.25 22.07
C VAL A 348 -7.99 -6.23 23.21
N ALA A 349 -6.86 -5.61 23.59
CA ALA A 349 -6.85 -4.58 24.62
C ALA A 349 -7.66 -3.34 24.23
N SER A 350 -7.61 -2.94 22.95
CA SER A 350 -8.41 -1.83 22.41
C SER A 350 -9.91 -2.12 22.43
N GLN A 351 -10.31 -3.37 22.14
CA GLN A 351 -11.71 -3.80 22.22
C GLN A 351 -12.21 -3.80 23.67
N LYS A 352 -11.44 -4.35 24.61
CA LYS A 352 -11.75 -4.31 26.05
C LYS A 352 -11.91 -2.87 26.56
N LEU A 353 -11.05 -1.95 26.10
CA LEU A 353 -11.18 -0.53 26.44
C LEU A 353 -12.47 0.07 25.84
N ALA A 354 -12.79 -0.24 24.59
CA ALA A 354 -14.01 0.22 23.94
C ALA A 354 -15.28 -0.27 24.66
N GLU A 355 -15.33 -1.55 25.04
CA GLU A 355 -16.40 -2.13 25.86
C GLU A 355 -16.59 -1.36 27.17
N ALA A 356 -15.50 -1.08 27.88
CA ALA A 356 -15.54 -0.38 29.16
C ALA A 356 -15.98 1.09 29.02
N LEU A 357 -15.85 1.69 27.84
CA LEU A 357 -16.26 3.08 27.57
C LEU A 357 -17.74 3.22 27.20
N LEU A 358 -18.36 2.17 26.67
CA LEU A 358 -19.75 2.25 26.24
C LEU A 358 -20.69 2.39 27.44
N PRO A 359 -21.55 3.42 27.47
CA PRO A 359 -22.58 3.55 28.52
C PRO A 359 -23.65 2.46 28.38
N ASP A 360 -24.36 2.15 29.46
CA ASP A 360 -25.47 1.17 29.42
C ASP A 360 -26.67 1.64 28.58
N ARG A 361 -26.86 2.96 28.44
CA ARG A 361 -28.01 3.55 27.76
C ARG A 361 -27.77 3.66 26.25
N GLU A 362 -28.64 3.04 25.45
CA GLU A 362 -28.56 3.00 23.98
C GLU A 362 -28.41 4.39 23.32
N LYS A 363 -29.13 5.41 23.84
CA LYS A 363 -29.05 6.78 23.32
C LYS A 363 -27.64 7.39 23.49
N GLU A 364 -26.98 7.06 24.60
CA GLU A 364 -25.63 7.54 24.91
C GLU A 364 -24.59 6.74 24.13
N GLN A 365 -24.79 5.42 23.96
CA GLN A 365 -23.96 4.59 23.08
C GLN A 365 -23.92 5.16 21.65
N LYS A 366 -25.09 5.54 21.09
CA LYS A 366 -25.18 6.18 19.76
C LYS A 366 -24.35 7.47 19.64
N ALA A 367 -24.11 8.18 20.75
CA ALA A 367 -23.23 9.34 20.74
C ALA A 367 -21.75 8.95 20.70
N TRP A 368 -21.36 7.90 21.44
CA TRP A 368 -19.98 7.39 21.52
C TRP A 368 -19.49 6.76 20.21
N ILE A 369 -20.36 6.06 19.46
CA ILE A 369 -19.98 5.40 18.20
C ILE A 369 -19.76 6.35 17.01
N LYS A 370 -19.78 7.67 17.22
CA LYS A 370 -19.58 8.66 16.16
C LYS A 370 -18.12 8.68 15.67
N SER A 371 -17.94 8.90 14.36
CA SER A 371 -16.63 8.89 13.69
C SER A 371 -15.71 10.06 14.09
N ASP A 372 -16.17 10.99 14.92
CA ASP A 372 -15.41 12.14 15.40
C ASP A 372 -15.36 12.24 16.93
N ILE A 373 -15.77 11.20 17.66
CA ILE A 373 -15.91 11.23 19.13
C ILE A 373 -14.64 11.71 19.85
N PHE A 374 -13.46 11.29 19.40
CA PHE A 374 -12.17 11.65 20.03
C PHE A 374 -11.51 12.90 19.46
N LYS A 375 -12.17 13.64 18.57
CA LYS A 375 -11.74 15.01 18.25
C LYS A 375 -11.95 15.95 19.45
N ASP A 376 -12.96 15.65 20.27
CA ASP A 376 -13.22 16.36 21.53
C ASP A 376 -12.20 15.93 22.60
N SER A 377 -11.48 16.90 23.16
CA SER A 377 -10.54 16.67 24.27
C SER A 377 -11.23 16.16 25.53
N LYS A 378 -12.50 16.50 25.76
CA LYS A 378 -13.28 15.99 26.89
C LYS A 378 -13.45 14.47 26.81
N ASN A 379 -13.79 13.94 25.63
CA ASN A 379 -13.97 12.49 25.45
C ASN A 379 -12.64 11.75 25.54
N ARG A 380 -11.54 12.35 25.07
CA ARG A 380 -10.19 11.81 25.29
C ARG A 380 -9.83 11.75 26.78
N ASN A 381 -10.20 12.77 27.55
CA ASN A 381 -9.99 12.78 29.01
C ASN A 381 -10.86 11.75 29.73
N ILE A 382 -12.11 11.52 29.29
CA ILE A 382 -12.96 10.45 29.81
C ILE A 382 -12.31 9.09 29.56
N MET A 383 -11.82 8.85 28.33
CA MET A 383 -11.09 7.62 28.01
C MET A 383 -9.88 7.43 28.93
N LYS A 384 -9.03 8.45 29.06
CA LYS A 384 -7.87 8.43 29.96
C LYS A 384 -8.27 8.12 31.41
N GLY A 385 -9.38 8.70 31.88
CA GLY A 385 -9.94 8.37 33.19
C GLY A 385 -10.33 6.89 33.33
N LYS A 386 -10.96 6.32 32.29
CA LYS A 386 -11.35 4.90 32.26
C LYS A 386 -10.16 3.95 32.22
N ILE A 387 -9.12 4.29 31.46
CA ILE A 387 -7.85 3.53 31.42
C ILE A 387 -7.27 3.40 32.83
N VAL A 388 -7.21 4.50 33.59
CA VAL A 388 -6.71 4.48 34.98
C VAL A 388 -7.58 3.58 35.87
N GLU A 389 -8.90 3.69 35.79
CA GLU A 389 -9.83 2.82 36.53
C GLU A 389 -9.58 1.33 36.21
N MET A 390 -9.44 0.99 34.93
CA MET A 390 -9.16 -0.38 34.51
C MET A 390 -7.80 -0.89 35.00
N VAL A 391 -6.78 -0.03 35.08
CA VAL A 391 -5.48 -0.39 35.67
C VAL A 391 -5.55 -0.57 37.17
N GLU A 392 -6.26 0.31 37.89
CA GLU A 392 -6.52 0.18 39.33
C GLU A 392 -7.24 -1.14 39.65
N ASP A 393 -8.20 -1.56 38.82
CA ASP A 393 -8.96 -2.81 38.98
C ASP A 393 -8.23 -4.05 38.44
N GLY A 394 -7.12 -3.90 37.72
CA GLY A 394 -6.39 -5.01 37.08
C GLY A 394 -7.04 -5.57 35.81
N ARG A 395 -8.00 -4.87 35.21
CA ARG A 395 -8.62 -5.21 33.92
C ARG A 395 -7.78 -4.78 32.70
N LEU A 396 -6.82 -3.89 32.93
CA LEU A 396 -5.83 -3.45 31.95
C LEU A 396 -4.47 -3.34 32.64
N SER A 397 -3.39 -3.66 31.93
CA SER A 397 -2.02 -3.48 32.38
C SER A 397 -1.39 -2.20 31.83
N LEU A 398 -0.28 -1.78 32.43
CA LEU A 398 0.51 -0.64 31.95
C LEU A 398 1.11 -0.93 30.56
N ASP A 399 1.50 -2.18 30.30
CA ASP A 399 2.01 -2.61 29.00
C ASP A 399 0.91 -2.60 27.93
N GLU A 400 -0.31 -3.07 28.26
CA GLU A 400 -1.46 -2.96 27.35
C GLU A 400 -1.78 -1.50 26.99
N TYR A 401 -1.67 -0.56 27.92
CA TYR A 401 -1.81 0.86 27.60
C TYR A 401 -0.77 1.33 26.56
N LEU A 402 0.51 0.96 26.75
CA LEU A 402 1.59 1.34 25.83
C LEU A 402 1.49 0.63 24.47
N TYR A 403 0.88 -0.55 24.42
CA TYR A 403 0.55 -1.20 23.15
C TYR A 403 -0.52 -0.42 22.38
N ILE A 404 -1.57 0.07 23.07
CA ILE A 404 -2.63 0.86 22.42
C ILE A 404 -2.11 2.26 22.04
N PHE A 405 -1.29 2.87 22.90
CA PHE A 405 -0.75 4.23 22.75
C PHE A 405 0.78 4.22 22.78
N PRO A 406 1.45 3.71 21.72
CA PRO A 406 2.90 3.63 21.69
C PRO A 406 3.54 5.02 21.74
N VAL A 407 4.67 5.14 22.44
CA VAL A 407 5.42 6.41 22.55
C VAL A 407 6.05 6.74 21.20
N GLU A 408 5.76 7.94 20.68
CA GLU A 408 6.30 8.45 19.41
C GLU A 408 7.53 9.35 19.62
N SER A 409 7.59 10.05 20.76
CA SER A 409 8.74 10.88 21.14
C SER A 409 8.86 10.92 22.66
N LEU A 410 10.10 11.00 23.16
CA LEU A 410 10.42 11.14 24.59
C LEU A 410 10.62 12.60 25.00
N CYS A 411 11.02 13.45 24.06
CA CYS A 411 11.33 14.86 24.29
C CYS A 411 10.74 15.71 23.14
N PRO A 412 9.55 16.30 23.33
CA PRO A 412 8.64 16.08 24.46
C PRO A 412 7.96 14.72 24.42
N LEU A 413 7.50 14.24 25.58
CA LEU A 413 6.79 12.97 25.69
C LEU A 413 5.46 13.01 24.92
N ARG A 414 5.34 12.19 23.88
CA ARG A 414 4.16 12.07 23.02
C ARG A 414 3.83 10.60 22.74
N VAL A 415 2.54 10.28 22.69
CA VAL A 415 2.03 8.95 22.35
C VAL A 415 1.20 9.01 21.07
N SER A 416 1.11 7.88 20.38
CA SER A 416 0.45 7.80 19.09
C SER A 416 -1.04 8.05 19.17
N PHE A 417 -1.54 8.85 18.22
CA PHE A 417 -2.98 9.08 18.08
C PHE A 417 -3.74 7.84 17.58
N LYS A 418 -3.03 6.84 17.04
CA LYS A 418 -3.62 5.60 16.51
C LYS A 418 -4.47 4.85 17.54
N GLY A 419 -4.12 4.88 18.82
CA GLY A 419 -4.90 4.25 19.89
C GLY A 419 -6.33 4.78 19.98
N PHE A 420 -6.55 6.08 19.71
CA PHE A 420 -7.89 6.66 19.66
C PHE A 420 -8.69 6.14 18.46
N ASN A 421 -8.07 6.06 17.28
CA ASN A 421 -8.74 5.54 16.07
C ASN A 421 -9.10 4.07 16.23
N MET A 422 -8.20 3.27 16.80
CA MET A 422 -8.42 1.84 17.04
C MET A 422 -9.51 1.60 18.08
N THR A 423 -9.48 2.32 19.20
CA THR A 423 -10.58 2.25 20.19
C THR A 423 -11.89 2.69 19.57
N GLN A 424 -11.89 3.76 18.76
CA GLN A 424 -13.07 4.24 18.06
C GLN A 424 -13.66 3.20 17.10
N TYR A 425 -12.82 2.46 16.39
CA TYR A 425 -13.26 1.35 15.56
C TYR A 425 -14.02 0.32 16.42
N PHE A 426 -13.40 -0.13 17.52
CA PHE A 426 -14.00 -1.15 18.37
C PHE A 426 -15.24 -0.69 19.16
N LEU A 427 -15.50 0.61 19.32
CA LEU A 427 -16.78 1.09 19.89
C LEU A 427 -18.01 0.58 19.11
N ARG A 428 -17.84 0.19 17.83
CA ARG A 428 -18.90 -0.42 17.00
C ARG A 428 -18.85 -1.95 16.93
N HIS A 429 -17.78 -2.54 17.45
CA HIS A 429 -17.40 -3.94 17.25
C HIS A 429 -17.00 -4.60 18.57
N THR A 430 -17.65 -4.23 19.67
CA THR A 430 -17.30 -4.71 21.00
C THR A 430 -17.60 -6.20 21.20
N GLY A 431 -18.62 -6.75 20.54
CA GLY A 431 -18.99 -8.16 20.67
C GLY A 431 -18.40 -9.08 19.59
N ASP A 432 -17.61 -8.55 18.67
CA ASP A 432 -17.14 -9.28 17.50
C ASP A 432 -15.84 -10.04 17.81
N GLU A 433 -15.73 -11.27 17.33
CA GLU A 433 -14.50 -12.07 17.47
C GLU A 433 -13.37 -11.46 16.63
N ILE A 434 -12.23 -11.20 17.25
CA ILE A 434 -11.01 -10.73 16.59
C ILE A 434 -10.21 -11.96 16.16
N PRO A 435 -10.04 -12.24 14.85
CA PRO A 435 -9.16 -13.32 14.42
C PRO A 435 -7.69 -12.97 14.68
N ASP A 436 -6.91 -14.01 14.98
CA ASP A 436 -5.46 -13.89 15.08
C ASP A 436 -4.81 -14.26 13.74
N TYR A 437 -4.19 -13.25 13.10
CA TYR A 437 -3.44 -13.41 11.87
C TYR A 437 -1.92 -13.20 12.08
N GLU A 438 -1.43 -13.12 13.32
CA GLU A 438 -0.01 -12.92 13.57
C GLU A 438 0.85 -14.01 12.93
N HIS A 439 2.00 -13.62 12.37
CA HIS A 439 3.04 -14.57 12.00
C HIS A 439 3.86 -14.95 13.23
N LYS A 440 4.42 -16.17 13.25
CA LYS A 440 5.35 -16.64 14.31
C LYS A 440 6.58 -15.75 14.51
N GLU A 441 6.90 -14.92 13.53
CA GLU A 441 7.95 -13.90 13.58
C GLU A 441 7.36 -12.51 13.85
N SER A 442 6.32 -12.40 14.70
CA SER A 442 5.91 -11.09 15.18
C SER A 442 7.12 -10.48 15.87
N ILE A 443 7.63 -9.40 15.27
CA ILE A 443 8.66 -8.59 15.89
C ILE A 443 7.94 -8.01 17.11
N GLU A 444 8.07 -8.65 18.27
CA GLU A 444 7.94 -7.98 19.57
C GLU A 444 9.09 -6.96 19.67
N GLY A 445 9.10 -6.02 18.73
CA GLY A 445 10.16 -5.06 18.53
C GLY A 445 9.95 -3.96 19.52
N GLU A 446 10.86 -3.87 20.48
CA GLU A 446 11.27 -2.66 21.19
C GLU A 446 10.24 -1.53 21.24
N PHE A 447 9.03 -1.80 21.72
CA PHE A 447 8.11 -0.71 22.04
C PHE A 447 8.78 0.09 23.15
N MET A 448 8.93 1.40 22.93
CA MET A 448 9.44 2.28 23.97
C MET A 448 8.54 2.14 25.19
N LYS A 449 9.12 1.55 26.25
CA LYS A 449 8.47 1.43 27.55
C LYS A 449 8.30 2.83 28.14
N MET A 450 7.40 2.94 29.12
CA MET A 450 7.30 4.15 29.94
C MET A 450 8.70 4.52 30.46
N LYS A 451 9.02 5.81 30.41
CA LYS A 451 10.35 6.33 30.76
C LYS A 451 10.76 5.81 32.16
N PRO A 452 11.94 5.17 32.32
CA PRO A 452 12.36 4.56 33.58
C PRO A 452 12.30 5.50 34.78
N GLU A 453 12.59 6.78 34.56
CA GLU A 453 12.55 7.83 35.57
C GLU A 453 11.12 8.09 36.08
N ILE A 454 10.10 7.98 35.22
CA ILE A 454 8.69 8.09 35.63
C ILE A 454 8.32 6.88 36.50
N LEU A 455 8.71 5.68 36.08
CA LEU A 455 8.45 4.45 36.84
C LEU A 455 9.16 4.47 38.20
N LYS A 456 10.42 4.89 38.23
CA LYS A 456 11.22 5.05 39.46
C LYS A 456 10.59 6.10 40.37
N ALA A 457 10.19 7.26 39.82
CA ALA A 457 9.54 8.32 40.58
C ALA A 457 8.21 7.85 41.19
N ALA A 458 7.38 7.17 40.40
CA ALA A 458 6.11 6.62 40.87
C ALA A 458 6.33 5.60 41.99
N HIS A 459 7.33 4.73 41.85
CA HIS A 459 7.66 3.72 42.86
C HIS A 459 8.14 4.35 44.17
N LEU A 460 9.12 5.26 44.12
CA LEU A 460 9.63 5.93 45.32
C LEU A 460 8.55 6.74 46.01
N TYR A 461 7.80 7.56 45.25
CA TYR A 461 6.70 8.35 45.81
C TYR A 461 5.63 7.47 46.46
N PHE A 462 5.25 6.36 45.81
CA PHE A 462 4.27 5.44 46.35
C PHE A 462 4.73 4.81 47.67
N ASN A 463 5.95 4.28 47.73
CA ASN A 463 6.49 3.65 48.93
C ASN A 463 6.60 4.64 50.07
N ASP A 464 7.23 5.80 49.84
CA ASP A 464 7.37 6.85 50.85
C ASP A 464 6.01 7.28 51.40
N TYR A 465 5.02 7.44 50.52
CA TYR A 465 3.69 7.88 50.94
C TYR A 465 2.96 6.78 51.74
N VAL A 466 2.99 5.53 51.26
CA VAL A 466 2.26 4.43 51.89
C VAL A 466 2.89 4.04 53.24
N GLU A 467 4.21 4.05 53.35
CA GLU A 467 4.93 3.79 54.61
C GLU A 467 4.58 4.84 55.68
N ASN A 468 4.51 6.12 55.30
CA ASN A 468 4.27 7.21 56.25
C ASN A 468 2.79 7.49 56.54
N ARG A 469 1.89 7.25 55.57
CA ARG A 469 0.47 7.69 55.66
C ARG A 469 -0.55 6.59 55.41
N GLY A 470 -0.12 5.43 54.92
CA GLY A 470 -0.97 4.28 54.68
C GLY A 470 -1.72 4.28 53.34
N LEU A 471 -2.09 3.06 52.90
CA LEU A 471 -2.69 2.78 51.59
C LEU A 471 -4.06 3.44 51.38
N LYS A 472 -4.90 3.52 52.43
CA LYS A 472 -6.24 4.16 52.35
C LYS A 472 -6.13 5.66 52.03
N ARG A 473 -5.17 6.35 52.66
CA ARG A 473 -4.93 7.78 52.38
C ARG A 473 -4.35 7.98 50.99
N PHE A 474 -3.48 7.10 50.53
CA PHE A 474 -2.94 7.17 49.17
C PHE A 474 -4.06 7.19 48.12
N LYS A 475 -5.03 6.27 48.19
CA LYS A 475 -6.18 6.27 47.25
C LYS A 475 -6.94 7.60 47.26
N LYS A 476 -7.28 8.09 48.45
CA LYS A 476 -8.10 9.31 48.65
C LYS A 476 -7.38 10.61 48.28
N GLU A 477 -6.14 10.76 48.73
CA GLU A 477 -5.37 12.01 48.61
C GLU A 477 -4.51 12.05 47.33
N VAL A 478 -4.27 10.90 46.69
CA VAL A 478 -3.49 10.83 45.44
C VAL A 478 -4.38 10.55 44.24
N LEU A 479 -4.93 9.34 44.13
CA LEU A 479 -5.66 8.89 42.94
C LEU A 479 -6.99 9.64 42.73
N GLU A 480 -7.77 9.86 43.79
CA GLU A 480 -9.03 10.62 43.71
C GLU A 480 -8.80 12.12 43.46
N GLU A 481 -7.71 12.70 43.97
CA GLU A 481 -7.36 14.10 43.71
C GLU A 481 -6.94 14.34 42.26
N PHE A 482 -6.27 13.38 41.63
CA PHE A 482 -6.05 13.39 40.18
C PHE A 482 -7.38 13.39 39.41
N LYS A 483 -8.34 12.56 39.83
CA LYS A 483 -9.68 12.51 39.22
C LYS A 483 -10.43 13.84 39.37
N GLY A 484 -10.26 14.51 40.50
CA GLY A 484 -10.82 15.84 40.78
C GLY A 484 -10.07 17.02 40.16
N GLY A 485 -8.98 16.79 39.42
CA GLY A 485 -8.18 17.86 38.79
C GLY A 485 -7.36 18.72 39.75
N LYS A 486 -7.23 18.31 41.02
CA LYS A 486 -6.44 19.04 42.03
C LYS A 486 -4.94 18.87 41.80
N LYS A 487 -4.53 17.69 41.32
CA LYS A 487 -3.14 17.40 40.92
C LYS A 487 -2.94 17.70 39.44
N HIS A 488 -2.07 18.64 39.17
CA HIS A 488 -1.75 19.16 37.85
C HIS A 488 -0.24 19.06 37.59
N VAL A 489 0.26 19.48 36.43
CA VAL A 489 1.63 19.14 36.02
C VAL A 489 2.73 19.64 36.96
N TYR A 490 2.55 20.79 37.62
CA TYR A 490 3.46 21.30 38.63
C TYR A 490 3.57 20.39 39.86
N TRP A 491 2.54 19.60 40.16
CA TRP A 491 2.62 18.60 41.21
C TRP A 491 3.71 17.57 40.92
N ILE A 492 3.86 17.13 39.66
CA ILE A 492 4.93 16.19 39.29
C ILE A 492 6.30 16.85 39.46
N LYS A 493 6.45 18.11 39.02
CA LYS A 493 7.72 18.84 39.18
C LYS A 493 8.12 18.84 40.66
N ASN A 494 7.19 19.22 41.54
CA ASN A 494 7.44 19.25 42.99
C ASN A 494 7.75 17.86 43.55
N VAL A 495 7.03 16.82 43.13
CA VAL A 495 7.31 15.44 43.55
C VAL A 495 8.69 14.98 43.10
N MET A 496 9.09 15.29 41.87
CA MET A 496 10.40 14.91 41.35
C MET A 496 11.54 15.66 42.05
N CYS A 497 11.39 16.96 42.32
CA CYS A 497 12.36 17.73 43.12
C CYS A 497 12.48 17.18 44.55
N ASP A 498 11.36 16.93 45.21
CA ASP A 498 11.35 16.39 46.58
C ASP A 498 11.97 14.98 46.65
N LEU A 499 11.74 14.15 45.64
CA LEU A 499 12.40 12.84 45.54
C LEU A 499 13.91 12.94 45.29
N SER A 500 14.39 13.96 44.56
CA SER A 500 15.82 14.12 44.29
C SER A 500 16.60 14.58 45.52
N GLU A 501 15.94 15.31 46.41
CA GLU A 501 16.49 15.69 47.72
C GLU A 501 16.51 14.50 48.70
N ARG A 502 15.48 13.63 48.65
CA ARG A 502 15.31 12.53 49.62
C ARG A 502 16.01 11.23 49.23
N HIS A 503 16.27 11.00 47.95
CA HIS A 503 16.84 9.74 47.44
C HIS A 503 18.11 9.98 46.64
N GLU A 504 19.26 9.58 47.18
CA GLU A 504 20.55 9.69 46.50
C GLU A 504 20.55 8.89 45.18
N GLY A 505 21.03 9.50 44.09
CA GLY A 505 21.02 8.88 42.77
C GLY A 505 19.64 8.84 42.08
N PHE A 506 18.67 9.62 42.54
CA PHE A 506 17.42 9.88 41.82
C PHE A 506 17.47 11.22 41.07
N GLY A 507 17.33 11.16 39.74
CA GLY A 507 17.18 12.33 38.89
C GLY A 507 18.33 12.60 37.93
N PRO A 508 18.10 13.45 36.91
CA PRO A 508 19.14 14.00 36.05
C PRO A 508 20.02 15.00 36.81
N ALA A 509 21.23 15.26 36.29
CA ALA A 509 22.11 16.29 36.83
C ALA A 509 21.55 17.72 36.67
N ASP A 510 20.74 17.95 35.63
CA ASP A 510 20.05 19.22 35.37
C ASP A 510 18.53 18.98 35.28
N TRP A 511 17.82 19.36 36.33
CA TRP A 511 16.37 19.21 36.44
C TRP A 511 15.59 20.21 35.59
N ASP A 512 16.10 21.41 35.38
CA ASP A 512 15.39 22.44 34.63
C ASP A 512 15.46 22.15 33.13
N SER A 513 16.63 21.73 32.61
CA SER A 513 16.74 21.23 31.24
C SER A 513 15.87 19.99 31.04
N PHE A 514 15.93 19.01 31.95
CA PHE A 514 15.11 17.81 31.85
C PHE A 514 13.61 18.11 31.84
N TRP A 515 13.14 19.02 32.71
CA TRP A 515 11.74 19.41 32.75
C TRP A 515 11.32 20.16 31.48
N HIS A 516 12.19 21.04 30.98
CA HIS A 516 11.96 21.76 29.74
C HIS A 516 11.79 20.78 28.57
N ASP A 517 12.75 19.87 28.39
CA ASP A 517 12.77 18.88 27.30
C ASP A 517 11.59 17.91 27.35
N LEU A 518 11.12 17.56 28.55
CA LEU A 518 9.99 16.63 28.68
C LEU A 518 8.63 17.29 28.40
N CYS A 519 8.51 18.57 28.76
CA CYS A 519 7.23 19.26 28.81
C CYS A 519 7.04 20.31 27.73
N HIS A 520 8.06 20.65 26.93
CA HIS A 520 7.96 21.63 25.86
C HIS A 520 8.37 21.04 24.52
N ASP A 521 7.69 21.47 23.46
CA ASP A 521 8.09 21.15 22.10
C ASP A 521 9.18 22.08 21.56
N GLU A 522 9.65 21.81 20.34
CA GLU A 522 10.66 22.61 19.63
C GLU A 522 10.29 24.09 19.44
N TYR A 523 9.00 24.45 19.63
CA TYR A 523 8.50 25.81 19.56
C TYR A 523 8.26 26.43 20.94
N GLY A 524 8.60 25.72 22.03
CA GLY A 524 8.38 26.15 23.40
C GLY A 524 6.93 26.02 23.88
N ASN A 525 6.06 25.27 23.17
CA ASN A 525 4.69 25.03 23.62
C ASN A 525 4.64 23.94 24.69
N PHE A 526 3.83 24.15 25.72
CA PHE A 526 3.65 23.20 26.80
C PHE A 526 2.83 21.96 26.38
N VAL A 527 3.40 20.77 26.57
CA VAL A 527 2.83 19.45 26.21
C VAL A 527 2.96 18.40 27.32
N GLY A 528 3.29 18.80 28.56
CA GLY A 528 3.51 17.89 29.70
C GLY A 528 2.29 17.13 30.25
N TYR A 529 1.12 17.21 29.62
CA TYR A 529 -0.09 16.51 30.08
C TYR A 529 0.01 14.99 29.95
N GLU A 530 0.80 14.50 28.99
CA GLU A 530 1.04 13.07 28.82
C GLU A 530 1.90 12.51 29.96
N LEU A 531 2.91 13.27 30.40
CA LEU A 531 3.71 12.94 31.58
C LEU A 531 2.85 12.79 32.83
N LEU A 532 1.93 13.74 33.06
CA LEU A 532 0.97 13.69 34.17
C LEU A 532 0.10 12.45 34.12
N PHE A 533 -0.35 12.09 32.93
CA PHE A 533 -1.17 10.92 32.74
C PHE A 533 -0.40 9.62 33.02
N GLN A 534 0.81 9.48 32.49
CA GLN A 534 1.65 8.31 32.71
C GLN A 534 2.08 8.14 34.17
N MET A 535 2.41 9.24 34.86
CA MET A 535 2.69 9.23 36.30
C MET A 535 1.47 8.73 37.10
N ARG A 536 0.27 9.25 36.80
CA ARG A 536 -0.97 8.78 37.43
C ARG A 536 -1.20 7.28 37.17
N LEU A 537 -0.96 6.83 35.94
CA LEU A 537 -1.14 5.43 35.55
C LEU A 537 -0.18 4.50 36.30
N ALA A 538 1.09 4.89 36.42
CA ALA A 538 2.08 4.13 37.18
C ALA A 538 1.73 4.04 38.68
N LEU A 539 1.23 5.13 39.27
CA LEU A 539 0.78 5.16 40.67
C LEU A 539 -0.45 4.26 40.90
N ALA A 540 -1.38 4.22 39.95
CA ALA A 540 -2.51 3.29 39.97
C ALA A 540 -2.06 1.82 39.92
N ASP A 541 -1.08 1.50 39.07
CA ASP A 541 -0.51 0.14 38.98
C ASP A 541 0.18 -0.29 40.28
N GLN A 542 0.95 0.61 40.93
CA GLN A 542 1.55 0.36 42.24
C GLN A 542 0.49 0.12 43.33
N TYR A 543 -0.56 0.94 43.35
CA TYR A 543 -1.69 0.77 44.26
C TYR A 543 -2.38 -0.58 44.10
N ARG A 544 -2.63 -1.02 42.85
CA ARG A 544 -3.20 -2.34 42.56
C ARG A 544 -2.31 -3.46 43.11
N LYS A 545 -1.02 -3.45 42.78
CA LYS A 545 -0.05 -4.45 43.23
C LYS A 545 -0.06 -4.59 44.75
N LYS A 546 -0.02 -3.46 45.47
CA LYS A 546 -0.03 -3.48 46.94
C LYS A 546 -1.35 -3.97 47.53
N THR A 547 -2.46 -3.66 46.87
CA THR A 547 -3.79 -4.13 47.29
C THR A 547 -3.90 -5.65 47.11
N GLN A 548 -3.39 -6.19 46.01
CA GLN A 548 -3.35 -7.65 45.76
C GLN A 548 -2.43 -8.38 46.75
N GLU A 549 -1.25 -7.81 47.05
CA GLU A 549 -0.36 -8.33 48.11
C GLU A 549 -1.08 -8.42 49.46
N ASN A 550 -1.76 -7.34 49.88
CA ASN A 550 -2.46 -7.30 51.16
C ASN A 550 -3.62 -8.29 51.24
N ILE A 551 -4.33 -8.55 50.12
CA ILE A 551 -5.39 -9.57 50.04
C ILE A 551 -4.80 -10.98 50.16
N THR A 552 -3.65 -11.22 49.52
CA THR A 552 -2.99 -12.54 49.51
C THR A 552 -2.36 -12.89 50.87
N ILE A 553 -1.87 -11.89 51.61
CA ILE A 553 -1.25 -12.07 52.94
C ILE A 553 -2.32 -12.22 54.04
N ASN A 554 -3.53 -11.66 53.86
CA ASN A 554 -4.62 -11.72 54.85
C ASN A 554 -5.93 -12.29 54.25
N PRO A 555 -6.01 -13.58 53.91
CA PRO A 555 -7.23 -14.17 53.36
C PRO A 555 -8.41 -14.22 54.36
N GLU A 556 -8.15 -14.17 55.67
CA GLU A 556 -9.17 -14.41 56.71
C GLU A 556 -9.92 -13.16 57.23
N THR A 557 -9.60 -11.95 56.75
CA THR A 557 -10.24 -10.70 57.27
C THR A 557 -11.37 -10.14 56.39
N ASN A 558 -11.68 -10.75 55.25
CA ASN A 558 -12.69 -10.25 54.30
C ASN A 558 -13.99 -11.06 54.23
N GLN A 559 -14.28 -11.93 55.22
CA GLN A 559 -15.60 -12.61 55.33
C GLN A 559 -16.58 -11.93 56.31
N THR A 560 -16.25 -10.77 56.88
CA THR A 560 -17.24 -9.98 57.64
C THR A 560 -17.01 -8.49 57.41
N GLY A 561 -17.86 -7.90 56.56
CA GLY A 561 -17.93 -6.48 56.28
C GLY A 561 -19.05 -6.17 55.30
#